data_AF-A0A7V2X6T9-F1
#
_entry.id   AF-A0A7V2X6T9-F1
#
_cell.length_a   1.000
_cell.length_b   1.000
_cell.length_c   1.000
_cell.angle_alpha   90.00
_cell.angle_beta   90.00
_cell.angle_gamma   90.00
#
_symmetry.space_group_name_H-M   'P 1'
#
loop_
_entity.id
_entity.type
_entity.pdbx_description
1 polymer ?
#
loop_
_entity_poly.entity_id
_entity_poly.type
_entity_poly.pdbx_seq_one_letter_code
_entity_poly.pdbx_strand_id
1 'polypeptide(L)'
;MTGRHTLALGLVLVLMVALYFGVQQWRERREIRQEEQKKVARLDPAQISEVAITQLDAPEVRAVRESPDAPWKMVKPDSTIPPHQPLWNRVVEKYGALSSERVLRNPSENLAEYGLDPPVLRVEFGTRDGQKDTLIFGDQEPTERFRYACRPEDRTIFLITREMFFEFNRSLDDLRHKFIVDNRDAPVRMIEFAFIWREGDALPENGEAMRPGAESVVVRAERDNEQSPWRLVSPVQAPADQEALDELAQYFQFGVVAKFYDHPENYADFGLDPPRARVTLADTAQGHAQTFLIGNLENADGSGGLFIRRAGQNSVELVDPRLVELIPKQPTQWRETRLITRRVAELSEIICHRGTGGFTLKRDQDGAWRLVDPSFSDVSDQVISGYLAVVKETRGEVVEQSPAAVGLDNPEVRFTFAYADGSRAECHLKPDPSQADAWLATQDSGGVIRLVGVAAQALLVDPATFRSRALMRFDSNSVNRIEFSLDGRNYVLGRREGRWRVVEPEGWSIQNQADAKAILDVLSDLQCASVLSQPVDTQISGLNNPVFTAVIYSDGVPPQGDQKHGPVRIGNPDPADPQKRFAEIAGREGQFLVSQEVIEAVRAAVKGLRPLNQDLGNNTQNEKTNT
;
A
#
# COMPACT_ATOMS: atom_id res chain seq x y z
N MET A 1 -45.97 -72.62 -52.10
CA MET A 1 -45.67 -71.18 -51.97
C MET A 1 -44.92 -70.75 -53.22
N THR A 2 -45.54 -69.90 -54.02
CA THR A 2 -45.24 -69.61 -55.43
C THR A 2 -44.12 -68.58 -55.58
N GLY A 3 -43.08 -68.90 -56.37
CA GLY A 3 -41.90 -68.05 -56.61
C GLY A 3 -42.18 -66.67 -57.22
N ARG A 4 -43.42 -66.38 -57.62
CA ARG A 4 -43.85 -65.06 -58.10
C ARG A 4 -43.92 -64.02 -56.97
N HIS A 5 -44.23 -64.43 -55.74
CA HIS A 5 -44.25 -63.51 -54.60
C HIS A 5 -42.85 -63.17 -54.11
N THR A 6 -41.90 -64.11 -54.17
CA THR A 6 -40.50 -63.89 -53.81
C THR A 6 -39.79 -62.94 -54.77
N LEU A 7 -40.09 -63.02 -56.06
CA LEU A 7 -39.53 -62.14 -57.10
C LEU A 7 -40.10 -60.71 -56.98
N ALA A 8 -41.39 -60.58 -56.69
CA ALA A 8 -42.01 -59.27 -56.42
C ALA A 8 -41.43 -58.61 -55.15
N LEU A 9 -41.24 -59.38 -54.07
CA LEU A 9 -40.59 -58.90 -52.85
C LEU A 9 -39.12 -58.51 -53.08
N GLY A 10 -38.39 -59.29 -53.87
CA GLY A 10 -37.01 -58.96 -54.25
C GLY A 10 -36.91 -57.65 -55.02
N LEU A 11 -37.85 -57.37 -55.93
CA LEU A 11 -37.87 -56.15 -56.72
C LEU A 11 -38.26 -54.92 -55.89
N VAL A 12 -39.21 -55.07 -54.95
CA VAL A 12 -39.56 -54.02 -53.98
C VAL A 12 -38.37 -53.72 -53.05
N LEU A 13 -37.64 -54.75 -52.60
CA LEU A 13 -36.45 -54.57 -51.76
C LEU A 13 -35.36 -53.80 -52.50
N VAL A 14 -35.06 -54.15 -53.76
CA VAL A 14 -34.08 -53.42 -54.58
C VAL A 14 -34.51 -51.97 -54.79
N LEU A 15 -35.81 -51.72 -55.02
CA LEU A 15 -36.33 -50.36 -55.18
C LEU A 15 -36.21 -49.56 -53.88
N MET A 16 -36.51 -50.15 -52.72
CA MET A 16 -36.34 -49.49 -51.42
C MET A 16 -34.87 -49.23 -51.09
N VAL A 17 -33.96 -50.15 -51.41
CA VAL A 17 -32.51 -49.95 -51.23
C VAL A 17 -32.01 -48.83 -52.14
N ALA A 18 -32.43 -48.79 -53.41
CA ALA A 18 -32.08 -47.70 -54.32
C ALA A 18 -32.64 -46.35 -53.87
N LEU A 19 -33.87 -46.31 -53.33
CA LEU A 19 -34.48 -45.11 -52.77
C LEU A 19 -33.76 -44.65 -51.49
N TYR A 20 -33.38 -45.59 -50.62
CA TYR A 20 -32.62 -45.33 -49.40
C TYR A 20 -31.23 -44.74 -49.72
N PHE A 21 -30.45 -45.39 -50.60
CA PHE A 21 -29.15 -44.88 -51.04
C PHE A 21 -29.28 -43.56 -51.80
N GLY A 22 -30.32 -43.39 -52.62
CA GLY A 22 -30.61 -42.12 -53.31
C GLY A 22 -30.90 -40.99 -52.33
N VAL A 23 -31.70 -41.23 -51.28
CA VAL A 23 -31.99 -40.25 -50.23
C VAL A 23 -30.77 -39.98 -49.35
N GLN A 24 -29.99 -41.00 -49.00
CA GLN A 24 -28.76 -40.85 -48.20
C GLN A 24 -27.71 -40.05 -48.96
N GLN A 25 -27.48 -40.35 -50.24
CA GLN A 25 -26.55 -39.61 -51.09
C GLN A 25 -27.05 -38.18 -51.37
N TRP A 26 -28.36 -37.95 -51.39
CA TRP A 26 -28.94 -36.61 -51.49
C TRP A 26 -28.83 -35.80 -50.19
N ARG A 27 -28.86 -36.46 -49.02
CA ARG A 27 -28.60 -35.84 -47.71
C ARG A 27 -27.13 -35.50 -47.53
N GLU A 28 -26.21 -36.42 -47.80
CA GLU A 28 -24.75 -36.17 -47.75
C GLU A 28 -24.35 -35.06 -48.73
N ARG A 29 -24.86 -35.07 -49.97
CA ARG A 29 -24.64 -33.98 -50.92
C ARG A 29 -25.27 -32.66 -50.49
N ARG A 30 -26.36 -32.67 -49.71
CA ARG A 30 -26.97 -31.45 -49.16
C ARG A 30 -26.18 -30.91 -47.99
N GLU A 31 -25.66 -31.77 -47.11
CA GLU A 31 -24.82 -31.40 -45.97
C GLU A 31 -23.48 -30.87 -46.45
N ILE A 32 -22.79 -31.57 -47.36
CA ILE A 32 -21.54 -31.09 -47.98
C ILE A 32 -21.78 -29.77 -48.73
N ARG A 33 -22.86 -29.66 -49.52
CA ARG A 33 -23.17 -28.42 -50.25
C ARG A 33 -23.62 -27.29 -49.31
N GLN A 34 -24.23 -27.60 -48.17
CA GLN A 34 -24.51 -26.61 -47.12
C GLN A 34 -23.23 -26.19 -46.40
N GLU A 35 -22.28 -27.09 -46.15
CA GLU A 35 -20.98 -26.77 -45.57
C GLU A 35 -20.10 -25.95 -46.53
N GLU A 36 -20.10 -26.29 -47.82
CA GLU A 36 -19.43 -25.52 -48.88
C GLU A 36 -20.07 -24.15 -49.10
N GLN A 37 -21.40 -24.03 -48.96
CA GLN A 37 -22.10 -22.73 -48.97
C GLN A 37 -21.92 -21.94 -47.67
N LYS A 38 -21.56 -22.62 -46.58
CA LYS A 38 -21.23 -21.98 -45.31
C LYS A 38 -19.85 -21.35 -45.36
N LYS A 39 -18.80 -21.97 -45.90
CA LYS A 39 -17.45 -21.37 -45.93
C LYS A 39 -17.38 -20.15 -46.88
N VAL A 40 -17.01 -18.99 -46.33
CA VAL A 40 -16.92 -17.73 -47.09
C VAL A 40 -15.48 -17.36 -47.41
N ALA A 41 -14.50 -17.81 -46.62
CA ALA A 41 -13.08 -17.50 -46.79
C ALA A 41 -12.55 -17.95 -48.16
N ARG A 42 -11.81 -17.07 -48.86
CA ARG A 42 -11.19 -17.34 -50.17
C ARG A 42 -9.69 -17.52 -50.10
N LEU A 43 -9.06 -16.89 -49.10
CA LEU A 43 -7.63 -16.98 -48.87
C LEU A 43 -7.35 -18.00 -47.77
N ASP A 44 -6.20 -18.68 -47.86
CA ASP A 44 -5.68 -19.45 -46.74
C ASP A 44 -5.22 -18.48 -45.64
N PRO A 45 -5.76 -18.58 -44.39
CA PRO A 45 -5.34 -17.74 -43.27
C PRO A 45 -3.83 -17.74 -43.01
N ALA A 46 -3.13 -18.84 -43.32
CA ALA A 46 -1.68 -18.91 -43.20
C ALA A 46 -0.98 -17.99 -44.21
N GLN A 47 -1.55 -17.77 -45.39
CA GLN A 47 -0.94 -16.94 -46.44
C GLN A 47 -1.24 -15.45 -46.30
N ILE A 48 -2.15 -15.07 -45.41
CA ILE A 48 -2.52 -13.67 -45.17
C ILE A 48 -1.33 -12.95 -44.51
N SER A 49 -0.81 -11.93 -45.17
CA SER A 49 0.31 -11.10 -44.73
C SER A 49 -0.07 -9.64 -44.52
N GLU A 50 -1.27 -9.22 -44.93
CA GLU A 50 -1.77 -7.86 -44.81
C GLU A 50 -3.24 -7.88 -44.41
N VAL A 51 -3.61 -7.03 -43.45
CA VAL A 51 -5.00 -6.82 -43.04
C VAL A 51 -5.24 -5.31 -42.91
N ALA A 52 -6.32 -4.83 -43.52
CA ALA A 52 -6.79 -3.46 -43.36
C ALA A 52 -8.24 -3.43 -42.90
N ILE A 53 -8.54 -2.58 -41.92
CA ILE A 53 -9.85 -2.43 -41.29
C ILE A 53 -10.22 -0.94 -41.36
N THR A 54 -11.37 -0.65 -41.95
CA THR A 54 -11.89 0.72 -42.09
C THR A 54 -13.33 0.73 -41.61
N GLN A 55 -13.58 1.32 -40.44
CA GLN A 55 -14.92 1.57 -39.93
C GLN A 55 -15.48 2.85 -40.56
N LEU A 56 -16.80 2.96 -40.63
CA LEU A 56 -17.45 4.21 -41.07
C LEU A 56 -16.97 5.38 -40.20
N ASP A 57 -16.62 6.49 -40.85
CA ASP A 57 -16.11 7.72 -40.21
C ASP A 57 -14.82 7.56 -39.39
N ALA A 58 -14.08 6.46 -39.55
CA ALA A 58 -12.79 6.22 -38.91
C ALA A 58 -11.65 6.11 -39.95
N PRO A 59 -10.41 6.49 -39.58
CA PRO A 59 -9.26 6.25 -40.44
C PRO A 59 -8.99 4.75 -40.61
N GLU A 60 -8.40 4.38 -41.75
CA GLU A 60 -7.96 3.01 -42.02
C GLU A 60 -6.88 2.57 -41.03
N VAL A 61 -7.06 1.39 -40.43
CA VAL A 61 -6.05 0.70 -39.63
C VAL A 61 -5.49 -0.44 -40.47
N ARG A 62 -4.17 -0.43 -40.71
CA ARG A 62 -3.52 -1.41 -41.58
C ARG A 62 -2.28 -1.98 -40.90
N ALA A 63 -2.14 -3.29 -40.90
CA ALA A 63 -0.95 -3.98 -40.42
C ALA A 63 -0.49 -5.05 -41.41
N VAL A 64 0.82 -5.30 -41.39
CA VAL A 64 1.48 -6.30 -42.22
C VAL A 64 2.33 -7.23 -41.36
N ARG A 65 2.49 -8.48 -41.79
CA ARG A 65 3.46 -9.41 -41.21
C ARG A 65 4.29 -10.04 -42.31
N GLU A 66 5.50 -10.46 -41.95
CA GLU A 66 6.37 -11.15 -42.89
C GLU A 66 5.85 -12.60 -43.06
N SER A 67 6.06 -13.50 -42.12
CA SER A 67 5.56 -14.88 -42.19
C SER A 67 4.36 -15.10 -41.24
N PRO A 68 3.69 -16.28 -41.27
CA PRO A 68 2.62 -16.61 -40.32
C PRO A 68 3.03 -16.43 -38.85
N ASP A 69 4.29 -16.75 -38.54
CA ASP A 69 4.88 -16.68 -37.19
C ASP A 69 5.57 -15.33 -36.90
N ALA A 70 5.69 -14.44 -37.89
CA ALA A 70 6.27 -13.13 -37.68
C ALA A 70 5.26 -12.21 -36.98
N PRO A 71 5.74 -11.30 -36.10
CA PRO A 71 4.86 -10.30 -35.49
C PRO A 71 4.28 -9.36 -36.55
N TRP A 72 3.03 -8.97 -36.35
CA TRP A 72 2.40 -7.87 -37.06
C TRP A 72 3.16 -6.56 -36.82
N LYS A 73 3.22 -5.71 -37.84
CA LYS A 73 3.76 -4.35 -37.80
C LYS A 73 2.66 -3.41 -38.33
N MET A 74 2.35 -2.36 -37.59
CA MET A 74 1.38 -1.37 -38.04
C MET A 74 1.96 -0.54 -39.19
N VAL A 75 1.13 -0.20 -40.17
CA VAL A 75 1.47 0.64 -41.34
C VAL A 75 0.62 1.90 -41.35
N LYS A 76 -0.65 1.80 -40.95
CA LYS A 76 -1.56 2.93 -40.77
C LYS A 76 -2.31 2.86 -39.44
N PRO A 77 -2.61 4.01 -38.82
CA PRO A 77 -2.30 5.37 -39.30
C PRO A 77 -0.83 5.76 -39.15
N ASP A 78 -0.09 5.14 -38.23
CA ASP A 78 1.34 5.37 -38.00
C ASP A 78 2.06 4.03 -37.80
N SER A 79 3.25 3.89 -38.39
CA SER A 79 4.13 2.74 -38.22
C SER A 79 4.80 2.64 -36.84
N THR A 80 4.79 3.71 -36.05
CA THR A 80 5.34 3.73 -34.68
C THR A 80 4.41 3.09 -33.65
N ILE A 81 3.12 2.86 -33.99
CA ILE A 81 2.13 2.26 -33.09
C ILE A 81 2.39 0.75 -32.97
N PRO A 82 2.69 0.23 -31.76
CA PRO A 82 2.87 -1.21 -31.57
C PRO A 82 1.52 -1.94 -31.69
N PRO A 83 1.40 -2.99 -32.50
CA PRO A 83 0.14 -3.71 -32.67
C PRO A 83 -0.11 -4.74 -31.56
N HIS A 84 -1.37 -4.92 -31.18
CA HIS A 84 -1.81 -5.97 -30.27
C HIS A 84 -1.78 -7.34 -30.97
N GLN A 85 -0.63 -8.02 -30.87
CA GLN A 85 -0.36 -9.27 -31.60
C GLN A 85 -1.48 -10.33 -31.51
N PRO A 86 -1.98 -10.72 -30.30
CA PRO A 86 -3.11 -11.64 -30.18
C PRO A 86 -4.37 -11.26 -30.96
N LEU A 87 -4.70 -9.96 -31.03
CA LEU A 87 -5.95 -9.54 -31.67
C LEU A 87 -5.85 -9.60 -33.20
N TRP A 88 -4.72 -9.20 -33.78
CA TRP A 88 -4.48 -9.35 -35.23
C TRP A 88 -4.51 -10.81 -35.66
N ASN A 89 -3.88 -11.71 -34.88
CA ASN A 89 -3.95 -13.14 -35.13
C ASN A 89 -5.38 -13.68 -35.07
N ARG A 90 -6.16 -13.22 -34.08
CA ARG A 90 -7.58 -13.58 -33.94
C ARG A 90 -8.41 -13.12 -35.14
N VAL A 91 -8.18 -11.92 -35.68
CA VAL A 91 -8.89 -11.44 -36.89
C VAL A 91 -8.66 -12.37 -38.08
N VAL A 92 -7.41 -12.79 -38.31
CA VAL A 92 -7.07 -13.73 -39.40
C VAL A 92 -7.63 -15.13 -39.16
N GLU A 93 -7.57 -15.63 -37.93
CA GLU A 93 -8.18 -16.91 -37.54
C GLU A 93 -9.70 -16.90 -37.80
N LYS A 94 -10.39 -15.82 -37.40
CA LYS A 94 -11.83 -15.66 -37.59
C LYS A 94 -12.21 -15.47 -39.05
N TYR A 95 -11.35 -14.87 -39.87
CA TYR A 95 -11.52 -14.88 -41.32
C TYR A 95 -11.52 -16.31 -41.88
N GLY A 96 -10.58 -17.16 -41.46
CA GLY A 96 -10.55 -18.57 -41.88
C GLY A 96 -11.78 -19.38 -41.46
N ALA A 97 -12.32 -19.06 -40.29
CA ALA A 97 -13.54 -19.66 -39.76
C ALA A 97 -14.83 -18.97 -40.24
N LEU A 98 -14.74 -17.98 -41.14
CA LEU A 98 -15.88 -17.19 -41.58
C LEU A 98 -16.90 -18.08 -42.29
N SER A 99 -18.09 -18.15 -41.70
CA SER A 99 -19.23 -18.84 -42.27
C SER A 99 -20.42 -17.93 -42.52
N SER A 100 -21.10 -18.11 -43.65
CA SER A 100 -22.38 -17.47 -43.93
C SER A 100 -23.54 -18.31 -43.42
N GLU A 101 -24.54 -17.64 -42.87
CA GLU A 101 -25.80 -18.27 -42.45
C GLU A 101 -26.72 -18.46 -43.65
N ARG A 102 -26.74 -17.45 -44.52
CA ARG A 102 -27.53 -17.44 -45.74
C ARG A 102 -26.96 -16.48 -46.77
N VAL A 103 -26.74 -16.98 -47.98
CA VAL A 103 -26.49 -16.14 -49.16
C VAL A 103 -27.82 -15.67 -49.74
N LEU A 104 -27.97 -14.37 -49.98
CA LEU A 104 -29.17 -13.81 -50.59
C LEU A 104 -29.24 -14.21 -52.07
N ARG A 105 -30.39 -14.77 -52.49
CA ARG A 105 -30.66 -15.10 -53.89
C ARG A 105 -31.40 -13.95 -54.52
N ASN A 106 -30.83 -13.36 -55.58
CA ASN A 106 -31.33 -12.17 -56.27
C ASN A 106 -31.41 -10.94 -55.34
N PRO A 107 -30.28 -10.46 -54.78
CA PRO A 107 -30.27 -9.22 -54.02
C PRO A 107 -30.72 -8.04 -54.87
N SER A 108 -31.29 -7.01 -54.24
CA SER A 108 -31.54 -5.70 -54.87
C SER A 108 -30.24 -5.15 -55.46
N GLU A 109 -30.32 -4.46 -56.59
CA GLU A 109 -29.15 -3.79 -57.18
C GLU A 109 -28.68 -2.60 -56.32
N ASN A 110 -29.56 -2.08 -55.47
CA ASN A 110 -29.30 -0.96 -54.59
C ASN A 110 -28.67 -1.42 -53.25
N LEU A 111 -27.33 -1.34 -53.15
CA LEU A 111 -26.59 -1.75 -51.95
C LEU A 111 -26.91 -0.91 -50.70
N ALA A 112 -27.39 0.32 -50.88
CA ALA A 112 -27.79 1.20 -49.79
C ALA A 112 -28.99 0.62 -48.99
N GLU A 113 -29.84 -0.22 -49.61
CA GLU A 113 -30.95 -0.90 -48.91
C GLU A 113 -30.49 -1.89 -47.83
N TYR A 114 -29.21 -2.28 -47.87
CA TYR A 114 -28.59 -3.19 -46.92
C TYR A 114 -27.55 -2.50 -46.03
N GLY A 115 -27.43 -1.16 -46.11
CA GLY A 115 -26.38 -0.40 -45.44
C GLY A 115 -24.96 -0.71 -45.95
N LEU A 116 -24.84 -1.18 -47.20
CA LEU A 116 -23.56 -1.55 -47.81
C LEU A 116 -22.97 -0.42 -48.67
N ASP A 117 -23.66 0.71 -48.78
CA ASP A 117 -23.22 1.93 -49.48
C ASP A 117 -23.77 3.20 -48.77
N PRO A 118 -22.96 3.90 -47.95
CA PRO A 118 -21.62 3.50 -47.50
C PRO A 118 -21.68 2.31 -46.53
N PRO A 119 -20.69 1.39 -46.54
CA PRO A 119 -20.64 0.28 -45.60
C PRO A 119 -20.23 0.74 -44.19
N VAL A 120 -20.77 0.09 -43.15
CA VAL A 120 -20.39 0.37 -41.76
C VAL A 120 -18.98 -0.11 -41.41
N LEU A 121 -18.48 -1.11 -42.14
CA LEU A 121 -17.15 -1.69 -41.97
C LEU A 121 -16.65 -2.26 -43.30
N ARG A 122 -15.39 -2.02 -43.62
CA ARG A 122 -14.65 -2.67 -44.71
C ARG A 122 -13.42 -3.35 -44.15
N VAL A 123 -13.21 -4.62 -44.51
CA VAL A 123 -12.02 -5.38 -44.14
C VAL A 123 -11.38 -5.97 -45.40
N GLU A 124 -10.10 -5.71 -45.58
CA GLU A 124 -9.29 -6.21 -46.68
C GLU A 124 -8.23 -7.16 -46.14
N PHE A 125 -8.14 -8.34 -46.75
CA PHE A 125 -7.10 -9.33 -46.49
C PHE A 125 -6.21 -9.43 -47.73
N GLY A 126 -4.90 -9.42 -47.53
CA GLY A 126 -3.89 -9.53 -48.59
C GLY A 126 -2.89 -10.63 -48.30
N THR A 127 -2.43 -11.30 -49.36
CA THR A 127 -1.35 -12.29 -49.32
C THR A 127 -0.08 -11.73 -49.97
N ARG A 128 1.07 -12.36 -49.68
CA ARG A 128 2.36 -12.01 -50.30
C ARG A 128 2.36 -12.14 -51.82
N ASP A 129 1.59 -13.10 -52.34
CA ASP A 129 1.48 -13.37 -53.78
C ASP A 129 0.56 -12.36 -54.49
N GLY A 130 0.06 -11.35 -53.77
CA GLY A 130 -0.77 -10.27 -54.30
C GLY A 130 -2.26 -10.58 -54.37
N GLN A 131 -2.70 -11.77 -53.94
CA GLN A 131 -4.13 -12.08 -53.84
C GLN A 131 -4.76 -11.26 -52.72
N LYS A 132 -6.00 -10.79 -52.96
CA LYS A 132 -6.77 -10.00 -52.00
C LYS A 132 -8.19 -10.56 -51.87
N ASP A 133 -8.79 -10.40 -50.70
CA ASP A 133 -10.22 -10.61 -50.46
C ASP A 133 -10.76 -9.43 -49.66
N THR A 134 -11.87 -8.86 -50.10
CA THR A 134 -12.50 -7.69 -49.46
C THR A 134 -13.90 -8.05 -49.00
N LEU A 135 -14.18 -7.76 -47.73
CA LEU A 135 -15.49 -7.91 -47.12
C LEU A 135 -15.98 -6.52 -46.70
N ILE A 136 -17.20 -6.19 -47.07
CA ILE A 136 -17.91 -5.02 -46.56
C ILE A 136 -19.12 -5.48 -45.74
N PHE A 137 -19.45 -4.74 -44.69
CA PHE A 137 -20.56 -5.04 -43.79
C PHE A 137 -21.48 -3.84 -43.70
N GLY A 138 -22.78 -4.11 -43.58
CA GLY A 138 -23.83 -3.10 -43.55
C GLY A 138 -24.76 -3.23 -42.35
N ASP A 139 -26.05 -3.02 -42.59
CA ASP A 139 -27.05 -2.95 -41.55
C ASP A 139 -27.37 -4.31 -40.92
N GLN A 140 -27.91 -4.26 -39.71
CA GLN A 140 -28.54 -5.43 -39.11
C GLN A 140 -29.86 -5.71 -39.83
N GLU A 141 -30.15 -6.99 -40.05
CA GLU A 141 -31.43 -7.39 -40.62
C GLU A 141 -32.57 -7.16 -39.59
N PRO A 142 -33.84 -7.07 -40.02
CA PRO A 142 -34.95 -6.68 -39.15
C PRO A 142 -35.17 -7.55 -37.90
N THR A 143 -34.80 -8.84 -37.91
CA THR A 143 -34.87 -9.68 -36.70
C THR A 143 -33.69 -9.47 -35.76
N GLU A 144 -32.75 -8.61 -36.17
CA GLU A 144 -31.57 -8.22 -35.42
C GLU A 144 -30.57 -9.36 -35.18
N ARG A 145 -30.82 -10.59 -35.65
CA ARG A 145 -29.95 -11.76 -35.41
C ARG A 145 -28.70 -11.77 -36.27
N PHE A 146 -28.80 -11.24 -37.49
CA PHE A 146 -27.72 -11.24 -38.46
C PHE A 146 -27.48 -9.86 -39.02
N ARG A 147 -26.32 -9.70 -39.66
CA ARG A 147 -25.92 -8.49 -40.38
C ARG A 147 -25.64 -8.82 -41.83
N TYR A 148 -25.99 -7.88 -42.72
CA TYR A 148 -25.62 -7.98 -44.12
C TYR A 148 -24.11 -7.80 -44.29
N ALA A 149 -23.49 -8.72 -45.01
CA ALA A 149 -22.13 -8.63 -45.49
C ALA A 149 -22.14 -8.83 -47.00
N CYS A 150 -21.18 -8.22 -47.69
CA CYS A 150 -21.03 -8.32 -49.12
C CYS A 150 -19.56 -8.46 -49.50
N ARG A 151 -19.33 -9.24 -50.54
CA ARG A 151 -18.06 -9.24 -51.27
C ARG A 151 -18.22 -8.34 -52.49
N PRO A 152 -17.53 -7.20 -52.58
CA PRO A 152 -17.72 -6.25 -53.68
C PRO A 152 -17.36 -6.79 -55.06
N GLU A 153 -16.37 -7.69 -55.15
CA GLU A 153 -15.85 -8.22 -56.42
C GLU A 153 -16.91 -8.93 -57.26
N ASP A 154 -17.80 -9.69 -56.62
CA ASP A 154 -18.85 -10.45 -57.28
C ASP A 154 -20.26 -10.08 -56.80
N ARG A 155 -20.37 -9.03 -55.96
CA ARG A 155 -21.60 -8.53 -55.35
C ARG A 155 -22.39 -9.61 -54.60
N THR A 156 -21.71 -10.62 -54.04
CA THR A 156 -22.37 -11.65 -53.24
C THR A 156 -22.75 -11.09 -51.88
N ILE A 157 -24.06 -10.94 -51.61
CA ILE A 157 -24.59 -10.54 -50.31
C ILE A 157 -24.96 -11.76 -49.47
N PHE A 158 -24.52 -11.81 -48.23
CA PHE A 158 -24.80 -12.89 -47.30
C PHE A 158 -25.00 -12.38 -45.86
N LEU A 159 -25.63 -13.21 -45.04
CA LEU A 159 -25.88 -12.93 -43.63
C LEU A 159 -24.77 -13.54 -42.76
N ILE A 160 -24.27 -12.74 -41.82
CA ILE A 160 -23.31 -13.16 -40.80
C ILE A 160 -23.86 -12.92 -39.40
N THR A 161 -23.38 -13.68 -38.41
CA THR A 161 -23.76 -13.51 -37.02
C THR A 161 -23.18 -12.22 -36.41
N ARG A 162 -23.81 -11.73 -35.34
CA ARG A 162 -23.31 -10.56 -34.57
C ARG A 162 -21.92 -10.82 -33.99
N GLU A 163 -21.69 -12.03 -33.51
CA GLU A 163 -20.41 -12.45 -32.93
C GLU A 163 -19.31 -12.38 -33.98
N MET A 164 -19.58 -12.88 -35.19
CA MET A 164 -18.61 -12.84 -36.29
C MET A 164 -18.30 -11.40 -36.73
N PHE A 165 -19.31 -10.53 -36.80
CA PHE A 165 -19.10 -9.10 -37.06
C PHE A 165 -18.20 -8.46 -35.99
N PHE A 166 -18.45 -8.76 -34.71
CA PHE A 166 -17.67 -8.19 -33.59
C PHE A 166 -16.18 -8.57 -33.66
N GLU A 167 -15.84 -9.74 -34.22
CA GLU A 167 -14.45 -10.14 -34.40
C GLU A 167 -13.68 -9.24 -35.38
N PHE A 168 -14.35 -8.76 -36.43
CA PHE A 168 -13.77 -7.88 -37.46
C PHE A 168 -13.91 -6.40 -37.13
N ASN A 169 -14.98 -6.02 -36.43
CA ASN A 169 -15.26 -4.64 -36.06
C ASN A 169 -14.38 -4.22 -34.88
N ARG A 170 -13.08 -4.07 -35.14
CA ARG A 170 -12.06 -3.67 -34.16
C ARG A 170 -11.64 -2.24 -34.42
N SER A 171 -11.66 -1.42 -33.37
CA SER A 171 -11.13 -0.06 -33.44
C SER A 171 -9.60 -0.08 -33.47
N LEU A 172 -9.00 1.05 -33.83
CA LEU A 172 -7.55 1.24 -33.69
C LEU A 172 -7.08 1.07 -32.24
N ASP A 173 -7.90 1.44 -31.25
CA ASP A 173 -7.59 1.26 -29.84
C ASP A 173 -7.55 -0.23 -29.47
N ASP A 174 -8.48 -1.05 -29.97
CA ASP A 174 -8.45 -2.50 -29.73
C ASP A 174 -7.20 -3.16 -30.35
N LEU A 175 -6.82 -2.71 -31.55
CA LEU A 175 -5.75 -3.31 -32.37
C LEU A 175 -4.34 -2.86 -31.99
N ARG A 176 -4.17 -1.87 -31.11
CA ARG A 176 -2.88 -1.41 -30.60
C ARG A 176 -2.56 -2.02 -29.25
N HIS A 177 -1.26 -2.14 -28.96
CA HIS A 177 -0.77 -2.55 -27.66
C HIS A 177 -1.13 -1.50 -26.61
N LYS A 178 -1.72 -1.94 -25.48
CA LYS A 178 -2.24 -1.03 -24.44
C LYS A 178 -1.38 -0.97 -23.17
N PHE A 179 -0.33 -1.78 -23.06
CA PHE A 179 0.54 -1.73 -21.88
C PHE A 179 1.62 -0.66 -22.05
N ILE A 180 2.00 -0.02 -20.93
CA ILE A 180 3.03 1.02 -20.94
C ILE A 180 4.36 0.47 -21.44
N VAL A 181 4.73 -0.76 -21.09
CA VAL A 181 5.95 -1.44 -21.58
C VAL A 181 5.65 -2.42 -22.72
N ASP A 182 6.65 -2.64 -23.58
CA ASP A 182 6.57 -3.62 -24.70
C ASP A 182 6.25 -5.05 -24.24
N ASN A 183 6.91 -5.50 -23.17
CA ASN A 183 6.75 -6.84 -22.62
C ASN A 183 6.57 -6.78 -21.11
N ARG A 184 5.33 -6.93 -20.66
CA ARG A 184 4.98 -6.98 -19.23
C ARG A 184 5.48 -8.23 -18.50
N ASP A 185 5.80 -9.29 -19.24
CA ASP A 185 6.29 -10.54 -18.65
C ASP A 185 7.82 -10.53 -18.51
N ALA A 186 8.49 -9.51 -19.05
CA ALA A 186 9.92 -9.29 -18.82
C ALA A 186 10.13 -8.58 -17.48
N PRO A 187 10.96 -9.13 -16.58
CA PRO A 187 11.23 -8.50 -15.29
C PRO A 187 12.03 -7.21 -15.50
N VAL A 188 11.58 -6.12 -14.88
CA VAL A 188 12.36 -4.88 -14.82
C VAL A 188 13.59 -5.13 -13.94
N ARG A 189 14.79 -4.87 -14.46
CA ARG A 189 16.05 -5.06 -13.71
C ARG A 189 16.89 -3.80 -13.57
N MET A 190 16.60 -2.79 -14.38
CA MET A 190 17.22 -1.48 -14.28
C MET A 190 16.13 -0.41 -14.36
N ILE A 191 16.23 0.57 -13.46
CA ILE A 191 15.46 1.81 -13.50
C ILE A 191 16.46 2.96 -13.44
N GLU A 192 16.39 3.85 -14.41
CA GLU A 192 17.14 5.10 -14.45
C GLU A 192 16.18 6.28 -14.51
N PHE A 193 16.42 7.31 -13.70
CA PHE A 193 15.56 8.47 -13.59
C PHE A 193 16.35 9.77 -13.57
N ALA A 194 15.81 10.77 -14.23
CA ALA A 194 16.27 12.14 -14.14
C ALA A 194 15.10 13.11 -14.27
N PHE A 195 15.11 14.16 -13.46
CA PHE A 195 14.29 15.33 -13.72
C PHE A 195 14.86 16.10 -14.90
N ILE A 196 13.99 16.80 -15.61
CA ILE A 196 14.38 17.71 -16.68
C ILE A 196 14.01 19.11 -16.23
N TRP A 197 15.01 19.97 -16.18
CA TRP A 197 14.88 21.35 -15.72
C TRP A 197 13.93 22.15 -16.60
N ARG A 198 13.03 22.91 -15.99
CA ARG A 198 12.13 23.83 -16.70
C ARG A 198 12.30 25.25 -16.19
N GLU A 199 11.90 26.20 -17.03
CA GLU A 199 11.95 27.61 -16.66
C GLU A 199 11.02 27.89 -15.47
N GLY A 200 11.55 28.51 -14.42
CA GLY A 200 10.81 28.82 -13.19
C GLY A 200 10.85 27.74 -12.10
N ASP A 201 11.50 26.58 -12.34
CA ASP A 201 11.74 25.60 -11.28
C ASP A 201 12.69 26.20 -10.21
N ALA A 202 12.49 25.84 -8.94
CA ALA A 202 13.29 26.35 -7.83
C ALA A 202 14.72 25.81 -7.90
N LEU A 203 15.71 26.71 -7.84
CA LEU A 203 17.13 26.34 -7.83
C LEU A 203 17.42 25.39 -6.66
N PRO A 204 18.27 24.35 -6.84
CA PRO A 204 18.73 23.55 -5.72
C PRO A 204 19.49 24.49 -4.76
N GLU A 205 19.41 24.27 -3.44
CA GLU A 205 20.01 25.15 -2.42
C GLU A 205 21.49 25.47 -2.66
N ASN A 206 22.21 24.61 -3.39
CA ASN A 206 23.62 24.79 -3.77
C ASN A 206 23.90 24.62 -5.29
N GLY A 207 22.88 24.77 -6.14
CA GLY A 207 22.98 24.49 -7.58
C GLY A 207 23.14 25.74 -8.47
N GLU A 208 23.87 25.60 -9.57
CA GLU A 208 23.86 26.59 -10.65
C GLU A 208 22.53 26.56 -11.41
N ALA A 209 22.12 27.70 -11.99
CA ALA A 209 20.96 27.75 -12.85
C ALA A 209 21.17 26.87 -14.09
N MET A 210 20.46 25.74 -14.15
CA MET A 210 20.48 24.84 -15.28
C MET A 210 19.67 25.40 -16.45
N ARG A 211 20.10 25.10 -17.68
CA ARG A 211 19.34 25.46 -18.88
C ARG A 211 18.05 24.63 -18.92
N PRO A 212 16.90 25.22 -19.30
CA PRO A 212 15.69 24.44 -19.57
C PRO A 212 16.01 23.29 -20.54
N GLY A 213 15.51 22.09 -20.22
CA GLY A 213 15.82 20.85 -20.94
C GLY A 213 17.05 20.09 -20.43
N ALA A 214 17.85 20.66 -19.51
CA ALA A 214 18.98 19.93 -18.92
C ALA A 214 18.51 18.90 -17.89
N GLU A 215 19.19 17.76 -17.82
CA GLU A 215 18.88 16.71 -16.85
C GLU A 215 19.45 17.03 -15.46
N SER A 216 18.74 16.61 -14.42
CA SER A 216 19.31 16.52 -13.06
C SER A 216 20.38 15.43 -12.98
N VAL A 217 20.95 15.26 -11.78
CA VAL A 217 21.75 14.07 -11.48
C VAL A 217 20.93 12.82 -11.79
N VAL A 218 21.51 11.93 -12.59
CA VAL A 218 20.88 10.67 -13.00
C VAL A 218 20.96 9.67 -11.85
N VAL A 219 19.79 9.21 -11.41
CA VAL A 219 19.67 8.15 -10.41
C VAL A 219 19.44 6.84 -11.12
N ARG A 220 20.29 5.85 -10.85
CA ARG A 220 20.19 4.53 -11.48
C ARG A 220 20.19 3.45 -10.42
N ALA A 221 19.19 2.58 -10.48
CA ALA A 221 19.03 1.41 -9.65
C ALA A 221 19.02 0.14 -10.50
N GLU A 222 19.67 -0.91 -10.00
CA GLU A 222 19.78 -2.21 -10.67
C GLU A 222 19.56 -3.39 -9.72
N ARG A 223 19.09 -4.51 -10.26
CA ARG A 223 19.07 -5.82 -9.61
C ARG A 223 19.48 -6.92 -10.59
N ASP A 224 20.14 -7.96 -10.09
CA ASP A 224 20.64 -9.05 -10.94
C ASP A 224 19.49 -9.90 -11.53
N ASN A 225 18.46 -10.15 -10.73
CA ASN A 225 17.24 -10.87 -11.07
C ASN A 225 16.08 -10.41 -10.17
N GLU A 226 14.88 -10.94 -10.40
CA GLU A 226 13.64 -10.56 -9.69
C GLU A 226 13.68 -10.84 -8.18
N GLN A 227 14.50 -11.78 -7.73
CA GLN A 227 14.65 -12.14 -6.31
C GLN A 227 15.80 -11.38 -5.64
N SER A 228 16.62 -10.66 -6.41
CA SER A 228 17.76 -9.92 -5.91
C SER A 228 17.34 -8.52 -5.48
N PRO A 229 17.91 -7.99 -4.39
CA PRO A 229 17.58 -6.64 -3.95
C PRO A 229 18.07 -5.60 -4.95
N TRP A 230 17.31 -4.53 -5.10
CA TRP A 230 17.71 -3.32 -5.79
C TRP A 230 18.92 -2.67 -5.13
N ARG A 231 19.85 -2.18 -5.95
CA ARG A 231 21.02 -1.41 -5.53
C ARG A 231 21.09 -0.13 -6.35
N LEU A 232 21.34 0.99 -5.71
CA LEU A 232 21.71 2.20 -6.42
C LEU A 232 23.15 2.04 -6.93
N VAL A 233 23.36 2.39 -8.19
CA VAL A 233 24.66 2.37 -8.88
C VAL A 233 25.13 3.77 -9.28
N SER A 234 24.20 4.71 -9.44
CA SER A 234 24.46 6.13 -9.71
C SER A 234 23.48 7.00 -8.91
N PRO A 235 23.91 8.15 -8.34
CA PRO A 235 25.26 8.73 -8.42
C PRO A 235 26.30 8.07 -7.51
N VAL A 236 25.86 7.21 -6.58
CA VAL A 236 26.75 6.42 -5.71
C VAL A 236 26.29 4.97 -5.69
N GLN A 237 27.18 4.09 -5.25
CA GLN A 237 26.80 2.73 -4.88
C GLN A 237 26.22 2.70 -3.47
N ALA A 238 24.95 2.35 -3.33
CA ALA A 238 24.27 2.28 -2.04
C ALA A 238 23.11 1.27 -2.03
N PRO A 239 22.69 0.78 -0.86
CA PRO A 239 21.40 0.10 -0.71
C PRO A 239 20.26 1.00 -1.16
N ALA A 240 19.32 0.44 -1.92
CA ALA A 240 18.16 1.17 -2.43
C ALA A 240 16.92 0.88 -1.57
N ASP A 241 15.96 1.80 -1.57
CA ASP A 241 14.62 1.56 -1.03
C ASP A 241 13.91 0.55 -1.93
N GLN A 242 13.79 -0.68 -1.42
CA GLN A 242 13.24 -1.82 -2.17
C GLN A 242 11.76 -1.60 -2.49
N GLU A 243 11.00 -1.06 -1.54
CA GLU A 243 9.55 -0.89 -1.65
C GLU A 243 9.23 0.16 -2.72
N ALA A 244 9.92 1.30 -2.69
CA ALA A 244 9.72 2.35 -3.68
C ALA A 244 10.05 1.89 -5.12
N LEU A 245 11.16 1.14 -5.30
CA LEU A 245 11.56 0.67 -6.62
C LEU A 245 10.70 -0.49 -7.13
N ASP A 246 10.27 -1.40 -6.26
CA ASP A 246 9.35 -2.47 -6.63
C ASP A 246 7.97 -1.94 -7.02
N GLU A 247 7.43 -0.96 -6.29
CA GLU A 247 6.17 -0.32 -6.66
C GLU A 247 6.27 0.38 -8.03
N LEU A 248 7.36 1.11 -8.28
CA LEU A 248 7.59 1.76 -9.56
C LEU A 248 7.75 0.76 -10.71
N ALA A 249 8.53 -0.31 -10.49
CA ALA A 249 8.71 -1.38 -11.47
C ALA A 249 7.36 -2.02 -11.83
N GLN A 250 6.54 -2.36 -10.82
CA GLN A 250 5.22 -2.96 -11.02
C GLN A 250 4.26 -2.02 -11.74
N TYR A 251 4.27 -0.72 -11.41
CA TYR A 251 3.44 0.27 -12.10
C TYR A 251 3.71 0.26 -13.60
N PHE A 252 4.98 0.31 -14.03
CA PHE A 252 5.30 0.29 -15.45
C PHE A 252 5.05 -1.07 -16.10
N GLN A 253 5.36 -2.15 -15.40
CA GLN A 253 5.22 -3.51 -15.91
C GLN A 253 3.75 -3.87 -16.20
N PHE A 254 2.84 -3.48 -15.31
CA PHE A 254 1.41 -3.84 -15.42
C PHE A 254 0.50 -2.66 -15.80
N GLY A 255 1.05 -1.47 -15.94
CA GLY A 255 0.32 -0.26 -16.30
C GLY A 255 -0.32 -0.35 -17.68
N VAL A 256 -1.53 0.18 -17.78
CA VAL A 256 -2.32 0.23 -19.01
C VAL A 256 -2.56 1.69 -19.38
N VAL A 257 -2.38 2.00 -20.65
CA VAL A 257 -2.69 3.32 -21.21
C VAL A 257 -4.21 3.48 -21.26
N ALA A 258 -4.72 4.54 -20.65
CA ALA A 258 -6.14 4.85 -20.60
C ALA A 258 -6.63 5.50 -21.90
N LYS A 259 -5.79 6.34 -22.51
CA LYS A 259 -6.12 7.06 -23.75
C LYS A 259 -4.86 7.40 -24.53
N PHE A 260 -4.99 7.43 -25.85
CA PHE A 260 -3.93 7.83 -26.76
C PHE A 260 -4.29 9.13 -27.48
N TYR A 261 -3.30 9.99 -27.67
CA TYR A 261 -3.34 11.21 -28.47
C TYR A 261 -2.33 11.04 -29.59
N ASP A 262 -2.78 10.53 -30.73
CA ASP A 262 -1.93 10.26 -31.89
C ASP A 262 -1.66 11.54 -32.68
N HIS A 263 -0.40 11.76 -33.07
CA HIS A 263 0.04 12.95 -33.82
C HIS A 263 -0.38 14.30 -33.19
N PRO A 264 -0.02 14.57 -31.92
CA PRO A 264 -0.28 15.88 -31.35
C PRO A 264 0.46 16.97 -32.15
N GLU A 265 -0.20 18.10 -32.40
CA GLU A 265 0.44 19.24 -33.09
C GLU A 265 1.59 19.83 -32.26
N ASN A 266 1.44 19.81 -30.93
CA ASN A 266 2.40 20.38 -30.00
C ASN A 266 2.55 19.53 -28.73
N TYR A 267 3.77 19.05 -28.46
CA TYR A 267 4.07 18.29 -27.23
C TYR A 267 4.10 19.17 -25.97
N ALA A 268 4.30 20.49 -26.12
CA ALA A 268 4.33 21.42 -24.99
C ALA A 268 2.98 21.51 -24.27
N ASP A 269 1.86 21.32 -24.99
CA ASP A 269 0.50 21.31 -24.42
C ASP A 269 0.33 20.19 -23.37
N PHE A 270 1.07 19.11 -23.55
CA PHE A 270 1.12 17.95 -22.64
C PHE A 270 2.26 18.06 -21.62
N GLY A 271 3.05 19.13 -21.65
CA GLY A 271 4.24 19.29 -20.81
C GLY A 271 5.39 18.35 -21.17
N LEU A 272 5.46 17.91 -22.43
CA LEU A 272 6.47 16.97 -22.95
C LEU A 272 7.57 17.64 -23.79
N ASP A 273 7.55 18.96 -23.91
CA ASP A 273 8.59 19.77 -24.56
C ASP A 273 8.81 21.11 -23.80
N PRO A 274 9.78 21.19 -22.88
CA PRO A 274 10.55 20.06 -22.35
C PRO A 274 9.68 19.16 -21.42
N PRO A 275 9.99 17.86 -21.31
CA PRO A 275 9.35 16.98 -20.33
C PRO A 275 9.67 17.42 -18.89
N ARG A 276 8.91 16.93 -17.90
CA ARG A 276 9.20 17.10 -16.47
C ARG A 276 10.31 16.18 -15.97
N ALA A 277 10.33 14.96 -16.49
CA ALA A 277 11.27 13.92 -16.10
C ALA A 277 11.34 12.86 -17.19
N ARG A 278 12.35 11.98 -17.07
CA ARG A 278 12.41 10.72 -17.81
C ARG A 278 12.60 9.54 -16.85
N VAL A 279 11.99 8.42 -17.20
CA VAL A 279 12.23 7.11 -16.61
C VAL A 279 12.68 6.17 -17.71
N THR A 280 13.83 5.53 -17.55
CA THR A 280 14.32 4.49 -18.45
C THR A 280 14.30 3.15 -17.73
N LEU A 281 13.69 2.14 -18.35
CA LEU A 281 13.61 0.79 -17.82
C LEU A 281 14.37 -0.16 -18.74
N ALA A 282 15.04 -1.16 -18.18
CA ALA A 282 15.58 -2.25 -18.97
C ALA A 282 15.46 -3.61 -18.26
N ASP A 283 15.26 -4.65 -19.06
CA ASP A 283 15.59 -6.03 -18.68
C ASP A 283 17.07 -6.25 -19.02
N THR A 284 17.94 -6.20 -18.01
CA THR A 284 19.40 -6.31 -18.18
C THR A 284 19.84 -7.65 -18.76
N ALA A 285 18.95 -8.65 -18.88
CA ALA A 285 19.25 -9.90 -19.60
C ALA A 285 19.17 -9.77 -21.14
N GLN A 286 18.41 -8.81 -21.68
CA GLN A 286 18.17 -8.67 -23.13
C GLN A 286 18.65 -7.33 -23.72
N GLY A 287 19.00 -6.35 -22.89
CA GLY A 287 19.54 -5.05 -23.36
C GLY A 287 18.52 -4.13 -24.03
N HIS A 288 17.22 -4.44 -23.98
CA HIS A 288 16.17 -3.58 -24.52
C HIS A 288 15.75 -2.53 -23.49
N ALA A 289 16.29 -1.32 -23.61
CA ALA A 289 15.93 -0.19 -22.77
C ALA A 289 14.76 0.60 -23.38
N GLN A 290 13.76 0.94 -22.56
CA GLN A 290 12.62 1.78 -22.93
C GLN A 290 12.65 3.05 -22.10
N THR A 291 12.64 4.21 -22.76
CA THR A 291 12.61 5.52 -22.09
C THR A 291 11.22 6.13 -22.20
N PHE A 292 10.68 6.56 -21.08
CA PHE A 292 9.39 7.24 -20.93
C PHE A 292 9.64 8.67 -20.48
N LEU A 293 9.10 9.62 -21.23
CA LEU A 293 9.10 11.04 -20.92
C LEU A 293 7.81 11.37 -20.17
N ILE A 294 7.93 12.08 -19.06
CA ILE A 294 6.82 12.40 -18.17
C ILE A 294 6.41 13.86 -18.39
N GLY A 295 5.12 14.07 -18.65
CA GLY A 295 4.51 15.37 -18.92
C GLY A 295 3.75 15.95 -17.73
N ASN A 296 2.75 16.77 -18.02
CA ASN A 296 1.83 17.36 -17.05
C ASN A 296 0.72 16.37 -16.64
N LEU A 297 0.12 16.63 -15.49
CA LEU A 297 -1.19 16.07 -15.15
C LEU A 297 -2.27 16.69 -16.04
N GLU A 298 -3.31 15.91 -16.37
CA GLU A 298 -4.47 16.37 -17.12
C GLU A 298 -5.21 17.50 -16.38
N ASN A 299 -5.41 17.33 -15.07
CA ASN A 299 -5.96 18.37 -14.20
C ASN A 299 -4.98 18.70 -13.06
N ALA A 300 -4.89 19.99 -12.71
CA ALA A 300 -3.95 20.49 -11.72
C ALA A 300 -4.27 20.04 -10.28
N ASP A 301 -5.51 19.61 -10.01
CA ASP A 301 -5.97 19.09 -8.72
C ASP A 301 -5.61 17.60 -8.50
N GLY A 302 -4.96 16.97 -9.49
CA GLY A 302 -4.59 15.55 -9.44
C GLY A 302 -5.70 14.60 -9.93
N SER A 303 -6.86 15.11 -10.34
CA SER A 303 -7.88 14.31 -11.01
C SER A 303 -7.53 14.07 -12.49
N GLY A 304 -8.07 13.01 -13.10
CA GLY A 304 -7.77 12.65 -14.49
C GLY A 304 -6.54 11.75 -14.61
N GLY A 305 -5.68 11.99 -15.61
CA GLY A 305 -4.49 11.19 -15.87
C GLY A 305 -3.18 11.98 -15.88
N LEU A 306 -2.07 11.27 -16.12
CA LEU A 306 -0.74 11.81 -16.36
C LEU A 306 -0.36 11.59 -17.83
N PHE A 307 0.10 12.63 -18.51
CA PHE A 307 0.61 12.48 -19.86
C PHE A 307 2.03 11.91 -19.83
N ILE A 308 2.28 10.85 -20.59
CA ILE A 308 3.60 10.31 -20.84
C ILE A 308 3.81 10.12 -22.34
N ARG A 309 5.08 9.96 -22.74
CA ARG A 309 5.43 9.58 -24.11
C ARG A 309 6.63 8.67 -24.12
N ARG A 310 6.55 7.56 -24.83
CA ARG A 310 7.72 6.70 -25.07
C ARG A 310 8.66 7.37 -26.08
N ALA A 311 9.96 7.38 -25.76
CA ALA A 311 10.97 7.88 -26.67
C ALA A 311 10.95 7.10 -27.99
N GLY A 312 10.95 7.81 -29.12
CA GLY A 312 10.82 7.23 -30.46
C GLY A 312 9.38 7.02 -30.95
N GLN A 313 8.36 7.23 -30.12
CA GLN A 313 6.96 7.22 -30.53
C GLN A 313 6.39 8.64 -30.61
N ASN A 314 5.44 8.82 -31.55
CA ASN A 314 4.73 10.10 -31.77
C ASN A 314 3.50 10.27 -30.88
N SER A 315 2.90 9.16 -30.42
CA SER A 315 1.68 9.21 -29.61
C SER A 315 1.97 9.67 -28.19
N VAL A 316 1.11 10.53 -27.66
CA VAL A 316 1.09 10.87 -26.23
C VAL A 316 0.06 9.98 -25.54
N GLU A 317 0.45 9.41 -24.43
CA GLU A 317 -0.33 8.42 -23.68
C GLU A 317 -0.82 9.05 -22.38
N LEU A 318 -2.08 8.82 -22.04
CA LEU A 318 -2.66 9.16 -20.75
C LEU A 318 -2.65 7.93 -19.86
N VAL A 319 -1.95 7.99 -18.73
CA VAL A 319 -1.83 6.90 -17.76
C VAL A 319 -2.35 7.29 -16.38
N ASP A 320 -2.45 6.33 -15.48
CA ASP A 320 -2.86 6.55 -14.09
C ASP A 320 -1.92 7.58 -13.41
N PRO A 321 -2.46 8.65 -12.79
CA PRO A 321 -1.65 9.71 -12.21
C PRO A 321 -0.84 9.28 -10.97
N ARG A 322 -1.07 8.09 -10.40
CA ARG A 322 -0.29 7.52 -9.28
C ARG A 322 1.22 7.50 -9.56
N LEU A 323 1.66 7.46 -10.83
CA LEU A 323 3.08 7.54 -11.17
C LEU A 323 3.78 8.77 -10.55
N VAL A 324 3.07 9.89 -10.39
CA VAL A 324 3.62 11.10 -9.75
C VAL A 324 4.04 10.86 -8.30
N GLU A 325 3.38 9.92 -7.60
CA GLU A 325 3.69 9.55 -6.22
C GLU A 325 4.87 8.57 -6.14
N LEU A 326 5.07 7.77 -7.20
CA LEU A 326 6.09 6.72 -7.26
C LEU A 326 7.46 7.23 -7.75
N ILE A 327 7.49 8.30 -8.54
CA ILE A 327 8.75 8.93 -8.95
C ILE A 327 9.38 9.68 -7.77
N PRO A 328 10.73 9.64 -7.63
CA PRO A 328 11.40 10.30 -6.54
C PRO A 328 11.25 11.82 -6.75
N LYS A 329 11.07 12.57 -5.66
CA LYS A 329 11.03 14.05 -5.61
C LYS A 329 12.42 14.67 -5.52
N GLN A 330 13.42 13.88 -5.16
CA GLN A 330 14.83 14.28 -5.08
C GLN A 330 15.74 13.10 -5.44
N PRO A 331 16.94 13.34 -5.99
CA PRO A 331 17.83 12.26 -6.47
C PRO A 331 18.20 11.21 -5.42
N THR A 332 18.16 11.58 -4.14
CA THR A 332 18.52 10.71 -3.01
C THR A 332 17.34 9.89 -2.48
N GLN A 333 16.10 10.10 -2.92
CA GLN A 333 14.92 9.50 -2.29
C GLN A 333 14.84 7.97 -2.45
N TRP A 334 15.43 7.41 -3.52
CA TRP A 334 15.52 5.95 -3.68
C TRP A 334 16.64 5.33 -2.84
N ARG A 335 17.40 6.10 -2.08
CA ARG A 335 18.34 5.54 -1.11
C ARG A 335 17.57 4.98 0.07
N GLU A 336 18.07 3.87 0.58
CA GLU A 336 17.57 3.34 1.82
C GLU A 336 17.86 4.33 2.96
N THR A 337 16.83 4.72 3.70
CA THR A 337 16.91 5.69 4.80
C THR A 337 16.59 5.06 6.15
N ARG A 338 16.06 3.83 6.18
CA ARG A 338 15.74 3.11 7.41
C ARG A 338 17.01 2.67 8.13
N LEU A 339 16.99 2.72 9.46
CA LEU A 339 18.07 2.16 10.28
C LEU A 339 18.19 0.64 10.08
N ILE A 340 17.05 -0.03 9.98
CA ILE A 340 16.95 -1.45 9.69
C ILE A 340 16.06 -1.70 8.47
N THR A 341 16.55 -2.48 7.53
CA THR A 341 15.88 -2.84 6.28
C THR A 341 15.09 -4.14 6.40
N ARG A 342 15.56 -5.05 7.26
CA ARG A 342 14.86 -6.32 7.51
C ARG A 342 13.62 -6.13 8.36
N ARG A 343 12.65 -7.04 8.19
CA ARG A 343 11.36 -6.99 8.89
C ARG A 343 11.55 -7.22 10.38
N VAL A 344 10.99 -6.31 11.20
CA VAL A 344 10.95 -6.45 12.67
C VAL A 344 10.23 -7.73 13.13
N ALA A 345 9.29 -8.25 12.33
CA ALA A 345 8.62 -9.52 12.62
C ALA A 345 9.56 -10.74 12.60
N GLU A 346 10.69 -10.64 11.90
CA GLU A 346 11.74 -11.66 11.84
C GLU A 346 12.77 -11.51 12.98
N LEU A 347 12.69 -10.43 13.77
CA LEU A 347 13.57 -10.25 14.92
C LEU A 347 13.20 -11.20 16.06
N SER A 348 14.24 -11.66 16.74
CA SER A 348 14.17 -12.52 17.94
C SER A 348 14.84 -11.88 19.15
N GLU A 349 15.81 -10.97 18.94
CA GLU A 349 16.54 -10.28 20.01
C GLU A 349 17.04 -8.92 19.53
N ILE A 350 17.01 -7.92 20.42
CA ILE A 350 17.60 -6.59 20.23
C ILE A 350 18.48 -6.31 21.45
N ILE A 351 19.77 -6.04 21.22
CA ILE A 351 20.73 -5.74 22.28
C ILE A 351 21.28 -4.34 22.05
N CYS A 352 21.06 -3.44 23.00
CA CYS A 352 21.64 -2.10 23.05
C CYS A 352 22.83 -2.10 24.02
N HIS A 353 24.03 -2.03 23.47
CA HIS A 353 25.27 -1.87 24.24
C HIS A 353 25.65 -0.38 24.30
N ARG A 354 25.57 0.22 25.48
CA ARG A 354 26.02 1.58 25.78
C ARG A 354 26.50 1.68 27.22
N GLY A 355 27.35 2.68 27.54
CA GLY A 355 27.98 2.82 28.85
C GLY A 355 27.00 2.76 30.03
N THR A 356 25.98 3.64 30.03
CA THR A 356 24.89 3.62 31.01
C THR A 356 23.55 3.49 30.31
N GLY A 357 22.71 2.54 30.73
CA GLY A 357 21.37 2.33 30.16
C GLY A 357 21.33 1.42 28.91
N GLY A 358 22.28 0.49 28.78
CA GLY A 358 22.14 -0.63 27.85
C GLY A 358 20.97 -1.53 28.24
N PHE A 359 20.48 -2.32 27.28
CA PHE A 359 19.36 -3.23 27.51
C PHE A 359 19.29 -4.36 26.47
N THR A 360 18.58 -5.43 26.81
CA THR A 360 18.30 -6.58 25.96
C THR A 360 16.81 -6.87 25.92
N LEU A 361 16.20 -6.75 24.75
CA LEU A 361 14.85 -7.21 24.46
C LEU A 361 14.93 -8.56 23.74
N LYS A 362 14.13 -9.52 24.15
CA LYS A 362 14.07 -10.84 23.52
C LYS A 362 12.64 -11.32 23.33
N ARG A 363 12.39 -11.96 22.19
CA ARG A 363 11.13 -12.64 21.92
C ARG A 363 11.14 -14.01 22.58
N ASP A 364 10.17 -14.26 23.44
CA ASP A 364 10.01 -15.52 24.18
C ASP A 364 9.26 -16.57 23.34
N GLN A 365 9.13 -17.80 23.86
CA GLN A 365 8.52 -18.94 23.16
C GLN A 365 7.02 -18.74 22.87
N ASP A 366 6.33 -17.94 23.69
CA ASP A 366 4.93 -17.54 23.48
C ASP A 366 4.79 -16.46 22.39
N GLY A 367 5.91 -15.98 21.84
CA GLY A 367 5.98 -14.95 20.82
C GLY A 367 5.95 -13.52 21.37
N ALA A 368 5.81 -13.32 22.68
CA ALA A 368 5.83 -12.02 23.33
C ALA A 368 7.25 -11.49 23.50
N TRP A 369 7.41 -10.17 23.45
CA TRP A 369 8.70 -9.53 23.70
C TRP A 369 8.86 -9.20 25.18
N ARG A 370 10.03 -9.50 25.73
CA ARG A 370 10.39 -9.25 27.13
C ARG A 370 11.70 -8.49 27.21
N LEU A 371 11.81 -7.62 28.22
CA LEU A 371 13.08 -7.05 28.64
C LEU A 371 13.78 -8.07 29.54
N VAL A 372 14.93 -8.57 29.11
CA VAL A 372 15.69 -9.62 29.81
C VAL A 372 16.81 -9.01 30.65
N ASP A 373 17.35 -7.89 30.21
CA ASP A 373 18.40 -7.15 30.90
C ASP A 373 18.23 -5.64 30.66
N PRO A 374 18.25 -4.77 31.68
CA PRO A 374 18.11 -5.11 33.10
C PRO A 374 16.73 -5.70 33.39
N SER A 375 16.64 -6.55 34.43
CA SER A 375 15.36 -7.17 34.83
C SER A 375 14.54 -6.20 35.70
N PHE A 376 13.31 -5.90 35.29
CA PHE A 376 12.32 -5.21 36.11
C PHE A 376 11.07 -6.09 36.29
N SER A 377 10.43 -6.02 37.45
CA SER A 377 9.19 -6.78 37.72
C SER A 377 7.95 -6.17 37.06
N ASP A 378 8.03 -4.91 36.63
CA ASP A 378 6.91 -4.07 36.22
C ASP A 378 7.00 -3.60 34.75
N VAL A 379 7.62 -4.40 33.88
CA VAL A 379 7.77 -4.10 32.45
C VAL A 379 6.40 -4.02 31.75
N SER A 380 6.28 -3.10 30.80
CA SER A 380 5.06 -2.88 30.02
C SER A 380 5.20 -3.38 28.58
N ASP A 381 4.43 -4.40 28.23
CA ASP A 381 4.40 -4.98 26.88
C ASP A 381 3.97 -3.95 25.81
N GLN A 382 3.10 -3.01 26.19
CA GLN A 382 2.68 -1.90 25.32
C GLN A 382 3.84 -0.95 25.00
N VAL A 383 4.69 -0.65 25.99
CA VAL A 383 5.85 0.24 25.80
C VAL A 383 6.91 -0.45 24.94
N ILE A 384 7.17 -1.74 25.18
CA ILE A 384 8.06 -2.53 24.32
C ILE A 384 7.54 -2.55 22.88
N SER A 385 6.25 -2.82 22.67
CA SER A 385 5.66 -2.82 21.33
C SER A 385 5.80 -1.46 20.64
N GLY A 386 5.59 -0.37 21.38
CA GLY A 386 5.84 0.99 20.87
C GLY A 386 7.30 1.23 20.50
N TYR A 387 8.25 0.74 21.30
CA TYR A 387 9.68 0.83 20.99
C TYR A 387 10.06 0.03 19.73
N LEU A 388 9.51 -1.18 19.55
CA LEU A 388 9.72 -1.96 18.33
C LEU A 388 9.20 -1.24 17.08
N ALA A 389 8.08 -0.52 17.21
CA ALA A 389 7.58 0.34 16.13
C ALA A 389 8.53 1.51 15.85
N VAL A 390 9.09 2.14 16.88
CA VAL A 390 10.13 3.18 16.69
C VAL A 390 11.34 2.61 15.94
N VAL A 391 11.87 1.45 16.36
CA VAL A 391 12.99 0.78 15.70
C VAL A 391 12.69 0.50 14.22
N LYS A 392 11.47 0.03 13.91
CA LYS A 392 10.99 -0.22 12.53
C LYS A 392 10.94 1.05 11.68
N GLU A 393 10.39 2.12 12.24
CA GLU A 393 10.10 3.37 11.51
C GLU A 393 11.26 4.36 11.53
N THR A 394 12.34 4.08 12.28
CA THR A 394 13.49 4.97 12.39
C THR A 394 14.15 5.14 11.02
N ARG A 395 14.15 6.39 10.54
CA ARG A 395 14.80 6.83 9.31
C ARG A 395 15.71 8.02 9.58
N GLY A 396 16.73 8.20 8.75
CA GLY A 396 17.66 9.31 8.83
C GLY A 396 18.03 9.89 7.47
N GLU A 397 18.72 11.03 7.50
CA GLU A 397 19.30 11.67 6.32
C GLU A 397 20.54 10.90 5.89
N VAL A 398 20.71 10.62 4.60
CA VAL A 398 21.89 9.88 4.14
C VAL A 398 23.15 10.74 4.22
N VAL A 399 24.23 10.16 4.75
CA VAL A 399 25.56 10.79 4.80
C VAL A 399 26.49 10.08 3.82
N GLU A 400 27.06 10.84 2.88
CA GLU A 400 27.92 10.32 1.81
C GLU A 400 29.38 10.09 2.26
N GLN A 401 29.56 9.42 3.39
CA GLN A 401 30.85 9.11 3.97
C GLN A 401 30.85 7.67 4.48
N SER A 402 31.99 6.98 4.39
CA SER A 402 32.09 5.62 4.94
C SER A 402 31.97 5.64 6.46
N PRO A 403 31.51 4.54 7.10
CA PRO A 403 31.46 4.44 8.56
C PRO A 403 32.81 4.81 9.23
N ALA A 404 33.92 4.40 8.64
CA ALA A 404 35.26 4.75 9.12
C ALA A 404 35.55 6.26 9.03
N ALA A 405 35.15 6.92 7.94
CA ALA A 405 35.39 8.36 7.73
C ALA A 405 34.65 9.23 8.74
N VAL A 406 33.46 8.80 9.19
CA VAL A 406 32.70 9.48 10.26
C VAL A 406 33.09 8.99 11.67
N GLY A 407 34.01 8.03 11.77
CA GLY A 407 34.50 7.47 13.03
C GLY A 407 33.47 6.60 13.76
N LEU A 408 32.63 5.87 13.03
CA LEU A 408 31.73 4.83 13.57
C LEU A 408 32.45 3.50 13.86
N ASP A 409 33.75 3.41 13.56
CA ASP A 409 34.61 2.31 14.02
C ASP A 409 34.80 2.29 15.55
N ASN A 410 34.60 3.44 16.20
CA ASN A 410 34.56 3.59 17.66
C ASN A 410 33.21 4.16 18.09
N PRO A 411 32.14 3.34 18.12
CA PRO A 411 30.80 3.81 18.44
C PRO A 411 30.61 4.08 19.93
N GLU A 412 29.73 5.03 20.27
CA GLU A 412 29.26 5.23 21.64
C GLU A 412 28.13 4.26 22.01
N VAL A 413 27.35 3.84 21.01
CA VAL A 413 26.26 2.89 21.17
C VAL A 413 26.33 1.84 20.06
N ARG A 414 26.21 0.57 20.42
CA ARG A 414 26.07 -0.54 19.47
C ARG A 414 24.74 -1.23 19.66
N PHE A 415 23.92 -1.26 18.62
CA PHE A 415 22.76 -2.14 18.54
C PHE A 415 23.12 -3.42 17.83
N THR A 416 22.69 -4.56 18.39
CA THR A 416 22.73 -5.87 17.75
C THR A 416 21.31 -6.36 17.56
N PHE A 417 20.95 -6.70 16.32
CA PHE A 417 19.65 -7.23 15.94
C PHE A 417 19.83 -8.70 15.54
N ALA A 418 19.22 -9.64 16.28
CA ALA A 418 19.27 -11.06 15.93
C ALA A 418 17.94 -11.51 15.34
N TYR A 419 17.99 -12.24 14.24
CA TYR A 419 16.82 -12.70 13.50
C TYR A 419 16.53 -14.18 13.77
N ALA A 420 15.28 -14.60 13.53
CA ALA A 420 14.81 -15.96 13.75
C ALA A 420 15.54 -17.02 12.90
N ASP A 421 16.17 -16.61 11.79
CA ASP A 421 17.03 -17.45 10.95
C ASP A 421 18.46 -17.65 11.51
N GLY A 422 18.77 -17.04 12.67
CA GLY A 422 20.06 -17.09 13.35
C GLY A 422 21.08 -16.05 12.89
N SER A 423 20.78 -15.27 11.85
CA SER A 423 21.63 -14.18 11.39
C SER A 423 21.57 -12.97 12.34
N ARG A 424 22.56 -12.07 12.22
CA ARG A 424 22.68 -10.86 13.03
C ARG A 424 23.04 -9.66 12.17
N ALA A 425 22.53 -8.49 12.54
CA ALA A 425 22.95 -7.21 12.03
C ALA A 425 23.41 -6.30 13.17
N GLU A 426 24.38 -5.43 12.90
CA GLU A 426 24.89 -4.45 13.88
C GLU A 426 24.71 -3.03 13.34
N CYS A 427 24.20 -2.14 14.20
CA CYS A 427 24.16 -0.71 13.95
C CYS A 427 25.02 0.02 14.97
N HIS A 428 25.92 0.86 14.49
CA HIS A 428 26.86 1.65 15.28
C HIS A 428 26.42 3.09 15.30
N LEU A 429 26.36 3.70 16.48
CA LEU A 429 25.87 5.06 16.68
C LEU A 429 26.88 5.91 17.45
N LYS A 430 26.96 7.19 17.09
CA LYS A 430 27.70 8.23 17.80
C LYS A 430 27.05 9.61 17.63
N PRO A 431 27.26 10.56 18.54
CA PRO A 431 26.86 11.95 18.35
C PRO A 431 27.49 12.55 17.08
N ASP A 432 26.72 13.33 16.33
CA ASP A 432 27.21 14.04 15.16
C ASP A 432 27.97 15.32 15.59
N PRO A 433 29.28 15.46 15.31
CA PRO A 433 30.02 16.65 15.68
C PRO A 433 29.64 17.89 14.87
N SER A 434 28.99 17.72 13.72
CA SER A 434 28.57 18.81 12.83
C SER A 434 27.22 19.42 13.19
N GLN A 435 26.41 18.71 13.98
CA GLN A 435 25.05 19.12 14.32
C GLN A 435 24.69 18.70 15.75
N ALA A 436 24.39 19.69 16.60
CA ALA A 436 23.89 19.44 17.95
C ALA A 436 22.59 18.61 17.90
N ASP A 437 22.41 17.71 18.87
CA ASP A 437 21.26 16.81 19.01
C ASP A 437 21.01 15.87 17.81
N ALA A 438 22.02 15.66 16.97
CA ALA A 438 22.01 14.65 15.92
C ALA A 438 22.97 13.49 16.24
N TRP A 439 22.66 12.32 15.71
CA TRP A 439 23.45 11.11 15.84
C TRP A 439 23.73 10.54 14.45
N LEU A 440 24.97 10.13 14.21
CA LEU A 440 25.34 9.32 13.06
C LEU A 440 25.13 7.85 13.39
N ALA A 441 24.55 7.09 12.46
CA ALA A 441 24.24 5.67 12.62
C ALA A 441 24.65 4.87 11.38
N THR A 442 25.21 3.67 11.55
CA THR A 442 25.25 2.69 10.46
C THR A 442 23.91 1.98 10.35
N GLN A 443 23.46 1.76 9.12
CA GLN A 443 22.29 0.92 8.80
C GLN A 443 22.69 -0.56 8.83
N ASP A 444 21.71 -1.46 8.99
CA ASP A 444 21.95 -2.92 8.85
C ASP A 444 22.46 -3.31 7.44
N SER A 445 22.22 -2.46 6.45
CA SER A 445 22.69 -2.56 5.08
C SER A 445 24.11 -2.00 4.86
N GLY A 446 24.71 -1.37 5.87
CA GLY A 446 26.08 -0.82 5.86
C GLY A 446 26.20 0.66 5.47
N GLY A 447 25.11 1.32 5.07
CA GLY A 447 25.09 2.77 4.81
C GLY A 447 25.20 3.61 6.09
N VAL A 448 25.44 4.92 5.94
CA VAL A 448 25.49 5.87 7.06
C VAL A 448 24.33 6.85 6.95
N ILE A 449 23.58 7.00 8.04
CA ILE A 449 22.50 7.97 8.17
C ILE A 449 22.70 8.88 9.38
N ARG A 450 22.16 10.09 9.30
CA ARG A 450 22.03 11.04 10.40
C ARG A 450 20.60 11.01 10.95
N LEU A 451 20.48 10.69 12.23
CA LEU A 451 19.25 10.73 13.01
C LEU A 451 19.18 12.08 13.73
N VAL A 452 18.16 12.90 13.46
CA VAL A 452 18.04 14.24 14.03
C VAL A 452 16.90 14.30 15.06
N GLY A 453 17.15 14.96 16.19
CA GLY A 453 16.12 15.31 17.18
C GLY A 453 15.41 14.09 17.77
N VAL A 454 14.09 13.98 17.53
CA VAL A 454 13.22 12.98 18.16
C VAL A 454 13.59 11.54 17.76
N ALA A 455 14.06 11.30 16.53
CA ALA A 455 14.39 9.96 16.06
C ALA A 455 15.52 9.32 16.90
N ALA A 456 16.60 10.08 17.15
CA ALA A 456 17.70 9.61 17.98
C ALA A 456 17.27 9.40 19.44
N GLN A 457 16.49 10.33 20.00
CA GLN A 457 16.01 10.24 21.39
C GLN A 457 15.06 9.05 21.61
N ALA A 458 14.16 8.79 20.66
CA ALA A 458 13.21 7.68 20.73
C ALA A 458 13.90 6.31 20.59
N LEU A 459 15.05 6.25 19.91
CA LEU A 459 15.84 5.04 19.78
C LEU A 459 16.72 4.80 21.03
N LEU A 460 17.31 5.86 21.59
CA LEU A 460 18.27 5.83 22.70
C LEU A 460 17.60 5.97 24.08
N VAL A 461 16.48 5.28 24.29
CA VAL A 461 15.74 5.32 25.56
C VAL A 461 16.53 4.73 26.73
N ASP A 462 16.25 5.21 27.95
CA ASP A 462 16.70 4.55 29.17
C ASP A 462 15.85 3.29 29.44
N PRO A 463 16.45 2.16 29.88
CA PRO A 463 15.71 0.92 30.15
C PRO A 463 14.58 1.09 31.17
N ALA A 464 14.69 2.01 32.13
CA ALA A 464 13.60 2.30 33.06
C ALA A 464 12.33 2.81 32.35
N THR A 465 12.45 3.31 31.12
CA THR A 465 11.31 3.71 30.27
C THR A 465 10.40 2.53 29.92
N PHE A 466 10.93 1.30 29.82
CA PHE A 466 10.12 0.11 29.52
C PHE A 466 9.18 -0.30 30.66
N ARG A 467 9.37 0.26 31.86
CA ARG A 467 8.54 0.01 33.03
C ARG A 467 7.16 0.65 32.88
N SER A 468 6.14 0.06 33.49
CA SER A 468 4.78 0.60 33.40
C SER A 468 4.68 1.95 34.08
N ARG A 469 4.01 2.91 33.45
CA ARG A 469 3.75 4.20 34.10
C ARG A 469 2.69 4.12 35.19
N ALA A 470 1.81 3.13 35.17
CA ALA A 470 0.81 2.95 36.22
C ALA A 470 1.49 2.55 37.53
N LEU A 471 1.32 3.36 38.59
CA LEU A 471 1.82 3.04 39.91
C LEU A 471 0.90 2.06 40.63
N MET A 472 -0.42 2.21 40.49
CA MET A 472 -1.42 1.30 41.07
C MET A 472 -2.31 0.69 40.00
N ARG A 473 -2.78 -0.54 40.25
CA ARG A 473 -3.71 -1.27 39.37
C ARG A 473 -4.68 -2.07 40.22
N PHE A 474 -5.95 -1.69 40.18
CA PHE A 474 -7.04 -2.38 40.85
C PHE A 474 -8.36 -2.07 40.13
N ASP A 475 -9.37 -2.93 40.30
CA ASP A 475 -10.73 -2.62 39.82
C ASP A 475 -11.46 -1.79 40.86
N SER A 476 -11.67 -0.50 40.57
CA SER A 476 -12.37 0.46 41.44
C SER A 476 -13.75 -0.02 41.89
N ASN A 477 -14.44 -0.88 41.14
CA ASN A 477 -15.75 -1.40 41.52
C ASN A 477 -15.69 -2.44 42.64
N SER A 478 -14.59 -3.20 42.71
CA SER A 478 -14.32 -4.23 43.72
C SER A 478 -13.74 -3.67 45.02
N VAL A 479 -13.46 -2.37 45.08
CA VAL A 479 -12.85 -1.75 46.27
C VAL A 479 -13.87 -1.62 47.40
N ASN A 480 -13.51 -2.14 48.57
CA ASN A 480 -14.32 -2.14 49.77
C ASN A 480 -13.75 -1.25 50.89
N ARG A 481 -12.45 -0.92 50.85
CA ARG A 481 -11.81 -0.03 51.83
C ARG A 481 -10.65 0.76 51.23
N ILE A 482 -10.56 2.03 51.61
CA ILE A 482 -9.49 2.97 51.27
C ILE A 482 -8.88 3.43 52.58
N GLU A 483 -7.59 3.19 52.78
CA GLU A 483 -6.83 3.72 53.92
C GLU A 483 -5.83 4.73 53.37
N PHE A 484 -5.87 5.97 53.84
CA PHE A 484 -4.89 6.96 53.41
C PHE A 484 -4.54 7.96 54.52
N SER A 485 -3.34 8.52 54.44
CA SER A 485 -2.89 9.65 55.26
C SER A 485 -2.64 10.84 54.34
N LEU A 486 -3.08 12.03 54.75
CA LEU A 486 -2.86 13.28 54.04
C LEU A 486 -2.50 14.38 55.04
N ASP A 487 -1.40 15.08 54.78
CA ASP A 487 -0.91 16.20 55.62
C ASP A 487 -0.81 15.80 57.12
N GLY A 488 -0.42 14.54 57.38
CA GLY A 488 -0.25 13.97 58.73
C GLY A 488 -1.52 13.47 59.41
N ARG A 489 -2.69 13.53 58.76
CA ARG A 489 -3.96 12.99 59.29
C ARG A 489 -4.37 11.71 58.56
N ASN A 490 -4.77 10.69 59.33
CA ASN A 490 -5.25 9.43 58.80
C ASN A 490 -6.75 9.47 58.49
N TYR A 491 -7.12 8.78 57.42
CA TYR A 491 -8.47 8.61 56.94
C TYR A 491 -8.68 7.15 56.55
N VAL A 492 -9.84 6.61 56.94
CA VAL A 492 -10.27 5.28 56.51
C VAL A 492 -11.68 5.39 55.98
N LEU A 493 -11.88 5.04 54.72
CA LEU A 493 -13.20 4.96 54.08
C LEU A 493 -13.56 3.49 53.87
N GLY A 494 -14.72 3.08 54.37
CA GLY A 494 -15.27 1.74 54.18
C GLY A 494 -16.54 1.76 53.35
N ARG A 495 -16.70 0.82 52.43
CA ARG A 495 -17.90 0.64 51.60
C ARG A 495 -18.84 -0.35 52.27
N ARG A 496 -20.05 0.08 52.63
CA ARG A 496 -21.11 -0.78 53.21
C ARG A 496 -22.42 -0.54 52.48
N GLU A 497 -23.08 -1.62 52.06
CA GLU A 497 -24.35 -1.57 51.31
C GLU A 497 -24.25 -0.65 50.08
N GLY A 498 -23.13 -0.73 49.37
CA GLY A 498 -22.87 0.07 48.16
C GLY A 498 -22.48 1.53 48.40
N ARG A 499 -22.47 2.03 49.65
CA ARG A 499 -22.11 3.42 49.97
C ARG A 499 -20.82 3.53 50.79
N TRP A 500 -20.01 4.53 50.48
CA TRP A 500 -18.82 4.91 51.24
C TRP A 500 -19.22 5.60 52.55
N ARG A 501 -18.51 5.25 53.63
CA ARG A 501 -18.62 5.87 54.95
C ARG A 501 -17.23 6.11 55.51
N VAL A 502 -17.09 7.18 56.28
CA VAL A 502 -15.85 7.45 57.02
C VAL A 502 -15.83 6.56 58.25
N VAL A 503 -14.77 5.75 58.37
CA VAL A 503 -14.46 4.92 59.54
C VAL A 503 -13.50 5.69 60.45
N GLU A 504 -12.51 6.36 59.86
CA GLU A 504 -11.59 7.26 60.57
C GLU A 504 -11.43 8.60 59.82
N PRO A 505 -11.39 9.75 60.51
CA PRO A 505 -11.57 9.92 61.96
C PRO A 505 -12.98 9.57 62.44
N GLU A 506 -13.10 9.08 63.68
CA GLU A 506 -14.40 8.75 64.26
C GLU A 506 -15.29 10.01 64.36
N GLY A 507 -16.60 9.83 64.12
CA GLY A 507 -17.57 10.92 64.15
C GLY A 507 -17.60 11.80 62.89
N TRP A 508 -16.84 11.45 61.85
CA TRP A 508 -16.90 12.13 60.55
C TRP A 508 -17.86 11.41 59.59
N SER A 509 -18.39 12.14 58.61
CA SER A 509 -19.16 11.62 57.48
C SER A 509 -18.68 12.19 56.16
N ILE A 510 -18.93 11.44 55.09
CA ILE A 510 -18.76 11.89 53.72
C ILE A 510 -20.06 12.54 53.24
N GLN A 511 -19.97 13.81 52.82
CA GLN A 511 -21.15 14.58 52.39
C GLN A 511 -21.62 14.17 50.98
N ASN A 512 -20.68 13.88 50.08
CA ASN A 512 -20.98 13.46 48.71
C ASN A 512 -20.21 12.19 48.37
N GLN A 513 -20.92 11.17 47.86
CA GLN A 513 -20.29 9.92 47.43
C GLN A 513 -19.29 10.11 46.27
N ALA A 514 -19.45 11.20 45.50
CA ALA A 514 -18.50 11.59 44.48
C ALA A 514 -17.09 11.88 45.03
N ASP A 515 -16.96 12.28 46.31
CA ASP A 515 -15.65 12.58 46.92
C ASP A 515 -14.82 11.30 47.11
N ALA A 516 -15.44 10.21 47.58
CA ALA A 516 -14.78 8.91 47.68
C ALA A 516 -14.43 8.35 46.30
N LYS A 517 -15.33 8.54 45.33
CA LYS A 517 -15.06 8.18 43.93
C LYS A 517 -13.89 8.98 43.35
N ALA A 518 -13.80 10.28 43.60
CA ALA A 518 -12.70 11.11 43.13
C ALA A 518 -11.35 10.64 43.68
N ILE A 519 -11.29 10.26 44.96
CA ILE A 519 -10.06 9.67 45.55
C ILE A 519 -9.73 8.34 44.86
N LEU A 520 -10.71 7.46 44.64
CA LEU A 520 -10.49 6.19 43.94
C LEU A 520 -9.99 6.39 42.52
N ASP A 521 -10.61 7.29 41.77
CA ASP A 521 -10.27 7.57 40.37
C ASP A 521 -8.83 8.11 40.28
N VAL A 522 -8.44 9.03 41.19
CA VAL A 522 -7.05 9.53 41.27
C VAL A 522 -6.06 8.41 41.55
N LEU A 523 -6.42 7.45 42.41
CA LEU A 523 -5.54 6.33 42.77
C LEU A 523 -5.52 5.24 41.69
N SER A 524 -6.64 4.96 41.02
CA SER A 524 -6.68 3.99 39.91
C SER A 524 -5.94 4.50 38.67
N ASP A 525 -6.00 5.81 38.43
CA ASP A 525 -5.37 6.46 37.27
C ASP A 525 -3.97 7.00 37.61
N LEU A 526 -3.42 6.63 38.77
CA LEU A 526 -2.13 7.15 39.23
C LEU A 526 -0.99 6.66 38.33
N GLN A 527 -0.48 7.59 37.51
CA GLN A 527 0.66 7.37 36.62
C GLN A 527 1.87 8.18 37.06
N CYS A 528 3.06 7.59 36.95
CA CYS A 528 4.31 8.33 37.06
C CYS A 528 4.57 9.14 35.78
N ALA A 529 4.94 10.39 35.95
CA ALA A 529 5.49 11.24 34.90
C ALA A 529 6.86 10.72 34.43
N SER A 530 7.69 10.24 35.35
CA SER A 530 8.97 9.60 35.05
C SER A 530 9.40 8.62 36.14
N VAL A 531 10.27 7.69 35.76
CA VAL A 531 11.01 6.82 36.69
C VAL A 531 12.37 7.45 36.91
N LEU A 532 12.82 7.55 38.18
CA LEU A 532 14.14 8.09 38.48
C LEU A 532 15.21 7.03 38.25
N SER A 533 16.25 7.40 37.49
CA SER A 533 17.40 6.52 37.20
C SER A 533 18.24 6.24 38.45
N GLN A 534 18.19 7.12 39.45
CA GLN A 534 18.84 6.94 40.75
C GLN A 534 17.89 7.39 41.87
N PRO A 535 17.85 6.67 43.01
CA PRO A 535 17.04 7.08 44.15
C PRO A 535 17.61 8.36 44.77
N VAL A 536 16.73 9.30 45.09
CA VAL A 536 17.02 10.51 45.85
C VAL A 536 16.91 10.19 47.34
N ASP A 537 17.76 10.83 48.14
CA ASP A 537 17.74 10.70 49.59
C ASP A 537 16.32 10.90 50.15
N THR A 538 15.88 10.00 51.02
CA THR A 538 14.53 10.02 51.61
C THR A 538 14.17 11.30 52.37
N GLN A 539 15.17 12.04 52.88
CA GLN A 539 14.98 13.33 53.53
C GLN A 539 14.69 14.45 52.52
N ILE A 540 15.35 14.41 51.35
CA ILE A 540 15.13 15.38 50.26
C ILE A 540 13.79 15.09 49.59
N SER A 541 13.56 13.83 49.22
CA SER A 541 12.33 13.39 48.58
C SER A 541 11.11 13.44 49.50
N GLY A 542 11.31 13.53 50.83
CA GLY A 542 10.23 13.57 51.82
C GLY A 542 9.46 12.25 51.94
N LEU A 543 10.01 11.14 51.43
CA LEU A 543 9.37 9.83 51.46
C LEU A 543 9.45 9.15 52.84
N ASN A 544 10.34 9.64 53.71
CA ASN A 544 10.39 9.26 55.13
C ASN A 544 9.23 9.86 55.95
N ASN A 545 8.68 11.00 55.53
CA ASN A 545 7.51 11.64 56.10
C ASN A 545 6.59 12.13 54.97
N PRO A 546 5.92 11.18 54.27
CA PRO A 546 5.20 11.48 53.05
C PRO A 546 4.00 12.39 53.30
N VAL A 547 3.77 13.35 52.39
CA VAL A 547 2.58 14.22 52.42
C VAL A 547 1.30 13.41 52.22
N PHE A 548 1.40 12.30 51.48
CA PHE A 548 0.30 11.40 51.22
C PHE A 548 0.76 9.94 51.21
N THR A 549 -0.01 9.07 51.85
CA THR A 549 0.15 7.60 51.76
C THR A 549 -1.20 6.98 51.52
N ALA A 550 -1.33 5.99 50.64
CA ALA A 550 -2.60 5.29 50.44
C ALA A 550 -2.43 3.78 50.22
N VAL A 551 -3.39 3.02 50.74
CA VAL A 551 -3.56 1.58 50.59
C VAL A 551 -5.01 1.32 50.18
N ILE A 552 -5.20 0.49 49.16
CA ILE A 552 -6.52 0.08 48.67
C ILE A 552 -6.74 -1.39 49.00
N TYR A 553 -7.95 -1.73 49.47
CA TYR A 553 -8.39 -3.11 49.68
C TYR A 553 -9.58 -3.40 48.76
N SER A 554 -9.41 -4.40 47.92
CA SER A 554 -10.46 -4.90 47.03
C SER A 554 -10.89 -6.30 47.44
N ASP A 555 -12.10 -6.69 47.04
CA ASP A 555 -12.59 -8.06 47.22
C ASP A 555 -11.59 -9.03 46.58
N GLY A 556 -11.02 -9.93 47.39
CA GLY A 556 -10.08 -10.93 46.91
C GLY A 556 -10.73 -12.27 46.60
N VAL A 557 -9.94 -13.24 46.13
CA VAL A 557 -10.43 -14.57 45.78
C VAL A 557 -10.59 -15.39 47.07
N PRO A 558 -11.79 -15.92 47.40
CA PRO A 558 -11.97 -16.80 48.55
C PRO A 558 -11.05 -18.03 48.44
N PRO A 559 -10.35 -18.46 49.51
CA PRO A 559 -10.47 -18.03 50.90
C PRO A 559 -9.45 -16.97 51.36
N GLN A 560 -8.72 -16.33 50.44
CA GLN A 560 -7.53 -15.52 50.76
C GLN A 560 -7.81 -14.15 51.39
N GLY A 561 -9.08 -13.73 51.49
CA GLY A 561 -9.48 -12.43 52.04
C GLY A 561 -9.26 -11.27 51.05
N ASP A 562 -9.40 -10.02 51.53
CA ASP A 562 -9.23 -8.82 50.69
C ASP A 562 -7.83 -8.74 50.07
N GLN A 563 -7.77 -8.35 48.79
CA GLN A 563 -6.52 -8.05 48.10
C GLN A 563 -6.04 -6.64 48.45
N LYS A 564 -4.78 -6.52 48.89
CA LYS A 564 -4.14 -5.25 49.26
C LYS A 564 -3.31 -4.68 48.11
N HIS A 565 -3.50 -3.40 47.79
CA HIS A 565 -2.72 -2.64 46.81
C HIS A 565 -2.01 -1.46 47.50
N GLY A 566 -0.71 -1.30 47.24
CA GLY A 566 0.13 -0.29 47.91
C GLY A 566 0.82 -0.80 49.19
N PRO A 567 1.32 0.08 50.08
CA PRO A 567 1.12 1.53 50.06
C PRO A 567 1.83 2.24 48.92
N VAL A 568 1.17 3.22 48.32
CA VAL A 568 1.83 4.31 47.60
C VAL A 568 2.16 5.43 48.58
N ARG A 569 3.35 6.02 48.45
CA ARG A 569 3.82 7.17 49.23
C ARG A 569 4.16 8.29 48.26
N ILE A 570 3.70 9.50 48.55
CA ILE A 570 4.04 10.71 47.81
C ILE A 570 4.65 11.70 48.81
N GLY A 571 5.82 12.24 48.46
CA GLY A 571 6.63 13.10 49.30
C GLY A 571 6.65 14.56 48.83
N ASN A 572 7.82 15.18 48.94
CA ASN A 572 8.09 16.56 48.59
C ASN A 572 7.98 16.82 47.07
N PRO A 573 7.74 18.07 46.66
CA PRO A 573 7.93 18.48 45.27
C PRO A 573 9.37 18.29 44.82
N ASP A 574 9.57 17.98 43.55
CA ASP A 574 10.88 17.98 42.92
C ASP A 574 11.42 19.43 42.90
N PRO A 575 12.60 19.71 43.48
CA PRO A 575 13.22 21.03 43.42
C PRO A 575 13.42 21.57 41.99
N ALA A 576 13.59 20.68 41.01
CA ALA A 576 13.75 21.07 39.61
C ALA A 576 12.41 21.38 38.91
N ASP A 577 11.33 20.75 39.35
CA ASP A 577 9.99 20.92 38.78
C ASP A 577 8.92 20.80 39.89
N PRO A 578 8.48 21.92 40.49
CA PRO A 578 7.51 21.91 41.57
C PRO A 578 6.13 21.35 41.19
N GLN A 579 5.84 21.16 39.90
CA GLN A 579 4.62 20.48 39.42
C GLN A 579 4.73 18.95 39.51
N LYS A 580 5.88 18.41 39.92
CA LYS A 580 6.10 16.99 40.16
C LYS A 580 6.46 16.74 41.61
N ARG A 581 6.11 15.55 42.11
CA ARG A 581 6.46 15.09 43.46
C ARG A 581 7.12 13.73 43.42
N PHE A 582 8.04 13.49 44.35
CA PHE A 582 8.61 12.17 44.56
C PHE A 582 7.56 11.18 45.06
N ALA A 583 7.59 9.97 44.54
CA ALA A 583 6.71 8.89 44.92
C ALA A 583 7.44 7.54 44.98
N GLU A 584 6.94 6.65 45.83
CA GLU A 584 7.34 5.24 45.92
C GLU A 584 6.08 4.38 46.05
N ILE A 585 6.14 3.13 45.58
CA ILE A 585 5.08 2.16 45.84
C ILE A 585 5.65 0.83 46.27
N ALA A 586 5.06 0.26 47.32
CA ALA A 586 5.46 -1.05 47.82
C ALA A 586 5.36 -2.13 46.74
N GLY A 587 6.37 -3.00 46.67
CA GLY A 587 6.45 -4.08 45.68
C GLY A 587 7.04 -3.64 44.33
N ARG A 588 7.36 -2.35 44.15
CA ARG A 588 8.00 -1.82 42.95
C ARG A 588 9.30 -1.13 43.32
N GLU A 589 10.40 -1.53 42.69
CA GLU A 589 11.72 -0.98 43.01
C GLU A 589 11.92 0.42 42.41
N GLY A 590 12.57 1.32 43.16
CA GLY A 590 12.93 2.67 42.71
C GLY A 590 11.93 3.76 43.10
N GLN A 591 12.31 5.00 42.75
CA GLN A 591 11.52 6.20 43.00
C GLN A 591 10.96 6.77 41.70
N PHE A 592 9.82 7.44 41.81
CA PHE A 592 9.04 7.96 40.69
C PHE A 592 8.74 9.44 40.88
N LEU A 593 8.45 10.13 39.79
CA LEU A 593 7.82 11.44 39.83
C LEU A 593 6.36 11.33 39.42
N VAL A 594 5.45 11.93 40.19
CA VAL A 594 4.01 12.01 39.91
C VAL A 594 3.56 13.46 39.83
N SER A 595 2.45 13.74 39.15
CA SER A 595 1.89 15.10 39.06
C SER A 595 1.48 15.63 40.44
N GLN A 596 1.80 16.89 40.71
CA GLN A 596 1.32 17.67 41.86
C GLN A 596 -0.22 17.69 41.94
N GLU A 597 -0.90 17.63 40.79
CA GLU A 597 -2.36 17.61 40.68
C GLU A 597 -3.00 16.43 41.44
N VAL A 598 -2.27 15.32 41.59
CA VAL A 598 -2.71 14.15 42.37
C VAL A 598 -3.04 14.57 43.81
N ILE A 599 -2.15 15.34 44.43
CA ILE A 599 -2.33 15.80 45.82
C ILE A 599 -3.43 16.86 45.90
N GLU A 600 -3.57 17.70 44.89
CA GLU A 600 -4.59 18.74 44.85
C GLU A 600 -6.00 18.16 44.69
N ALA A 601 -6.15 17.16 43.83
CA ALA A 601 -7.39 16.42 43.65
C ALA A 601 -7.81 15.70 44.93
N VAL A 602 -6.87 15.01 45.61
CA VAL A 602 -7.16 14.36 46.90
C VAL A 602 -7.52 15.40 47.97
N ARG A 603 -6.78 16.51 48.09
CA ARG A 603 -7.11 17.60 49.02
C ARG A 603 -8.50 18.19 48.76
N ALA A 604 -8.89 18.33 47.50
CA ALA A 604 -10.22 18.80 47.14
C ALA A 604 -11.31 17.83 47.59
N ALA A 605 -11.15 16.53 47.33
CA ALA A 605 -12.09 15.50 47.73
C ALA A 605 -12.20 15.36 49.27
N VAL A 606 -11.08 15.46 50.00
CA VAL A 606 -11.07 15.35 51.46
C VAL A 606 -11.85 16.48 52.15
N LYS A 607 -12.03 17.65 51.53
CA LYS A 607 -12.88 18.75 52.07
C LYS A 607 -14.35 18.34 52.25
N GLY A 608 -14.79 17.32 51.53
CA GLY A 608 -16.12 16.72 51.65
C GLY A 608 -16.28 15.76 52.83
N LEU A 609 -15.18 15.38 53.49
CA LEU A 609 -15.18 14.61 54.73
C LEU A 609 -15.22 15.59 55.91
N ARG A 610 -16.28 15.55 56.73
CA ARG A 610 -16.48 16.51 57.84
C ARG A 610 -17.09 15.84 59.08
N PRO A 611 -16.91 16.41 60.28
CA PRO A 611 -17.61 15.96 61.49
C PRO A 611 -19.14 15.93 61.30
N LEU A 612 -19.83 14.96 61.90
CA LEU A 612 -21.28 14.92 62.00
C LEU A 612 -21.77 16.15 62.78
N ASN A 613 -22.31 17.14 62.07
CA ASN A 613 -23.03 18.34 62.54
C ASN A 613 -22.25 19.49 63.19
N GLN A 614 -22.25 20.64 62.49
CA GLN A 614 -22.26 21.98 63.10
C GLN A 614 -23.36 22.91 62.49
N ASP A 615 -24.41 22.38 61.84
CA ASP A 615 -25.49 23.18 61.23
C ASP A 615 -26.86 23.06 61.95
N LEU A 616 -26.88 22.95 63.28
CA LEU A 616 -28.11 22.98 64.09
C LEU A 616 -28.10 24.04 65.19
N GLY A 617 -27.47 25.19 64.95
CA GLY A 617 -27.38 26.26 65.95
C GLY A 617 -27.48 27.66 65.35
N ASN A 618 -28.54 28.00 64.63
CA ASN A 618 -28.89 29.41 64.38
C ASN A 618 -30.34 29.68 63.93
N ASN A 619 -31.32 28.90 64.41
CA ASN A 619 -32.73 29.19 64.09
C ASN A 619 -33.69 29.12 65.28
N THR A 620 -33.22 29.49 66.48
CA THR A 620 -34.07 29.51 67.70
C THR A 620 -33.83 30.76 68.55
N GLN A 621 -33.86 31.95 67.93
CA GLN A 621 -33.83 33.20 68.68
C GLN A 621 -34.65 34.33 68.03
N ASN A 622 -35.81 34.00 67.44
CA ASN A 622 -36.80 35.01 67.01
C ASN A 622 -38.23 34.51 67.23
N GLU A 623 -38.53 34.04 68.44
CA GLU A 623 -39.90 33.86 68.92
C GLU A 623 -39.86 33.79 70.46
N LYS A 624 -39.85 34.96 71.12
CA LYS A 624 -40.39 35.25 72.46
C LYS A 624 -39.85 36.58 73.00
N THR A 625 -40.42 37.67 72.48
CA THR A 625 -40.66 38.89 73.26
C THR A 625 -42.03 39.40 72.84
N ASN A 626 -43.04 39.01 73.61
CA ASN A 626 -44.40 39.54 73.54
C ASN A 626 -44.63 40.27 74.88
N THR A 627 -44.57 41.59 74.92
CA THR A 627 -45.47 42.48 75.70
C THR A 627 -45.28 43.92 75.31
#